data_AF-A0A1V1PW85-F1
#
_entry.id   AF-A0A1V1PW85-F1
#
_cell.length_a   1.000
_cell.length_b   1.000
_cell.length_c   1.000
_cell.angle_alpha   90.00
_cell.angle_beta   90.00
_cell.angle_gamma   90.00
#
_symmetry.space_group_name_H-M   'P 1'
#
loop_
_entity.id
_entity.type
_entity.pdbx_description
1 polymer ?
#
loop_
_entity_poly.entity_id
_entity_poly.type
_entity_poly.pdbx_seq_one_letter_code
_entity_poly.pdbx_strand_id
1 'polypeptide(L)'
;MSESDGGDLDGFDINDTPEKRALKARLVELREEHRALDSAIMALATQNSGGDALQLARLKKRKLVLRDQIQWIEDRLTPDIIA
;
A
#
# COMPACT_ATOMS: atom_id res chain seq x y z
N MET A 1 31.95 -38.29 -13.95
CA MET A 1 30.97 -38.33 -12.86
C MET A 1 30.36 -36.96 -12.79
N SER A 2 29.06 -36.87 -13.08
CA SER A 2 28.26 -35.66 -12.92
C SER A 2 27.79 -35.61 -11.48
N GLU A 3 28.24 -34.65 -10.70
CA GLU A 3 27.54 -34.25 -9.48
C GLU A 3 26.76 -32.99 -9.82
N SER A 4 25.58 -33.24 -10.37
CA SER A 4 24.44 -32.34 -10.28
C SER A 4 23.77 -32.62 -8.94
N ASP A 5 23.91 -31.71 -7.99
CA ASP A 5 23.03 -31.60 -6.83
C ASP A 5 22.91 -30.08 -6.58
N GLY A 6 21.82 -29.40 -6.91
CA GLY A 6 20.43 -29.87 -6.86
C GLY A 6 19.80 -29.52 -5.52
N GLY A 7 19.98 -28.28 -5.07
CA GLY A 7 19.33 -27.76 -3.89
C GLY A 7 19.18 -26.27 -4.03
N ASP A 8 18.25 -25.86 -4.91
CA ASP A 8 17.64 -24.54 -4.86
C ASP A 8 17.34 -24.25 -3.39
N LEU A 9 18.07 -23.30 -2.82
CA LEU A 9 17.66 -22.62 -1.60
C LEU A 9 16.48 -21.75 -2.04
N ASP A 10 15.33 -22.42 -2.28
CA ASP A 10 14.02 -21.80 -2.27
C ASP A 10 14.00 -21.01 -0.97
N GLY A 11 14.04 -19.69 -1.12
CA GLY A 11 13.81 -18.74 -0.07
C GLY A 11 12.39 -18.95 0.41
N PHE A 12 12.19 -20.01 1.18
CA PHE A 12 11.02 -20.21 2.00
C PHE A 12 11.10 -19.03 2.96
N ASP A 13 10.41 -17.96 2.60
CA ASP A 13 10.17 -16.83 3.45
C ASP A 13 9.37 -17.39 4.62
N ILE A 14 10.08 -17.88 5.66
CA ILE A 14 9.54 -18.48 6.89
C ILE A 14 8.53 -17.52 7.56
N ASN A 15 8.55 -16.27 7.10
CA ASN A 15 7.77 -15.16 7.55
C ASN A 15 6.47 -14.90 6.75
N ASP A 16 6.13 -15.65 5.69
CA ASP A 16 4.87 -15.50 4.94
C ASP A 16 3.66 -16.14 5.67
N THR A 17 3.39 -15.64 6.87
CA THR A 17 2.22 -16.04 7.65
C THR A 17 0.93 -15.67 6.91
N PRO A 18 -0.17 -16.44 7.08
CA PRO A 18 -1.46 -16.07 6.50
C PRO A 18 -1.92 -14.67 6.92
N GLU A 19 -1.50 -14.19 8.10
CA GLU A 19 -1.73 -12.81 8.56
C GLU A 19 -0.98 -11.79 7.67
N LYS A 20 0.32 -12.01 7.37
CA LYS A 20 1.05 -11.11 6.46
C LYS A 20 0.46 -11.11 5.05
N ARG A 21 0.02 -12.26 4.53
CA ARG A 21 -0.67 -12.30 3.22
C ARG A 21 -1.98 -11.52 3.22
N ALA A 22 -2.78 -11.61 4.28
CA ALA A 22 -3.99 -10.81 4.44
C ALA A 22 -3.68 -9.30 4.54
N LEU A 23 -2.63 -8.93 5.26
CA LEU A 23 -2.15 -7.55 5.35
C LEU A 23 -1.64 -7.03 4.00
N LYS A 24 -0.87 -7.82 3.24
CA LYS A 24 -0.42 -7.49 1.88
C LYS A 24 -1.61 -7.26 0.94
N ALA A 25 -2.63 -8.14 0.99
CA ALA A 25 -3.85 -7.97 0.20
C ALA A 25 -4.58 -6.66 0.57
N ARG A 26 -4.72 -6.40 1.87
CA ARG A 26 -5.33 -5.15 2.36
C ARG A 26 -4.53 -3.91 1.97
N LEU A 27 -3.22 -4.00 1.96
CA LEU A 27 -2.32 -2.93 1.52
C LEU A 27 -2.55 -2.57 0.05
N VAL A 28 -2.73 -3.59 -0.81
CA VAL A 28 -3.04 -3.39 -2.23
C VAL A 28 -4.38 -2.67 -2.40
N GLU A 29 -5.43 -3.13 -1.71
CA GLU A 29 -6.75 -2.48 -1.73
C GLU A 29 -6.65 -0.99 -1.31
N LEU A 30 -5.97 -0.71 -0.20
CA LEU A 30 -5.80 0.66 0.29
C LEU A 30 -4.99 1.53 -0.68
N ARG A 31 -3.97 0.96 -1.34
CA ARG A 31 -3.18 1.66 -2.37
C ARG A 31 -4.03 2.01 -3.59
N GLU A 32 -4.87 1.09 -4.04
CA GLU A 32 -5.81 1.33 -5.14
C GLU A 32 -6.82 2.42 -4.79
N GLU A 33 -7.42 2.33 -3.59
CA GLU A 33 -8.36 3.34 -3.10
C GLU A 33 -7.67 4.71 -2.98
N HIS A 34 -6.45 4.76 -2.43
CA HIS A 34 -5.66 5.99 -2.33
C HIS A 34 -5.39 6.60 -3.71
N ARG A 35 -5.06 5.78 -4.73
CA ARG A 35 -4.83 6.24 -6.11
C ARG A 35 -6.11 6.78 -6.76
N ALA A 36 -7.24 6.10 -6.54
CA ALA A 36 -8.55 6.58 -7.00
C ALA A 36 -8.91 7.92 -6.35
N LEU A 37 -8.66 8.04 -5.05
CA LEU A 37 -8.91 9.26 -4.29
C LEU A 37 -8.00 10.41 -4.76
N ASP A 38 -6.76 10.11 -5.12
CA ASP A 38 -5.83 11.11 -5.67
C ASP A 38 -6.26 11.60 -7.04
N SER A 39 -6.75 10.69 -7.89
CA SER A 39 -7.33 11.04 -9.19
C SER A 39 -8.55 11.93 -9.04
N ALA A 40 -9.43 11.64 -8.07
CA ALA A 40 -10.57 12.48 -7.74
C ALA A 40 -10.14 13.87 -7.22
N ILE A 41 -9.11 13.95 -6.38
CA ILE A 41 -8.52 15.22 -5.90
C ILE A 41 -7.98 16.04 -7.08
N MET A 42 -7.22 15.42 -7.99
CA MET A 42 -6.69 16.11 -9.17
C MET A 42 -7.82 16.62 -10.07
N ALA A 43 -8.80 15.77 -10.39
CA ALA A 43 -9.94 16.16 -11.20
C ALA A 43 -10.73 17.31 -10.56
N LEU A 44 -10.93 17.30 -9.24
CA LEU A 44 -11.59 18.39 -8.52
C LEU A 44 -10.76 19.67 -8.53
N ALA A 45 -9.44 19.56 -8.35
CA ALA A 45 -8.52 20.68 -8.35
C ALA A 45 -8.41 21.35 -9.73
N THR A 46 -8.44 20.56 -10.81
CA THR A 46 -8.40 21.08 -12.19
C THR A 46 -9.74 21.69 -12.61
N GLN A 47 -10.87 21.12 -12.18
CA GLN A 47 -12.20 21.60 -12.59
C GLN A 47 -12.69 22.80 -11.79
N ASN A 48 -12.25 22.99 -10.54
CA ASN A 48 -12.85 23.99 -9.66
C ASN A 48 -11.85 25.07 -9.23
N SER A 49 -11.73 26.14 -10.03
CA SER A 49 -10.85 27.29 -9.76
C SER A 49 -11.37 28.28 -8.70
N GLY A 50 -12.55 28.07 -8.10
CA GLY A 50 -13.10 29.06 -7.16
C GLY A 50 -14.10 28.60 -6.09
N GLY A 51 -14.58 27.35 -6.08
CA GLY A 51 -15.73 26.96 -5.24
C GLY A 51 -15.49 25.93 -4.14
N ASP A 52 -14.60 24.94 -4.33
CA ASP A 52 -14.63 23.71 -3.51
C ASP A 52 -13.43 23.48 -2.60
N ALA A 53 -12.85 24.54 -2.05
CA ALA A 53 -11.77 24.42 -1.07
C ALA A 53 -12.13 23.47 0.10
N LEU A 54 -13.41 23.44 0.51
CA LEU A 54 -13.91 22.54 1.56
C LEU A 54 -13.98 21.07 1.11
N GLN A 55 -14.45 20.78 -0.11
CA GLN A 55 -14.46 19.41 -0.63
C GLN A 55 -13.03 18.91 -0.84
N LEU A 56 -12.15 19.75 -1.39
CA LEU A 56 -10.73 19.42 -1.57
C LEU A 56 -10.06 19.11 -0.22
N ALA A 57 -10.35 19.90 0.82
CA ALA A 57 -9.85 19.64 2.18
C ALA A 57 -10.38 18.31 2.75
N ARG A 58 -11.66 17.97 2.53
CA ARG A 58 -12.24 16.68 2.94
C ARG A 58 -11.58 15.51 2.24
N LEU A 59 -11.35 15.61 0.93
CA LEU A 59 -10.67 14.56 0.15
C LEU A 59 -9.21 14.42 0.58
N LYS A 60 -8.47 15.52 0.75
CA LYS A 60 -7.10 15.50 1.27
C LYS A 60 -7.02 14.85 2.65
N LYS A 61 -8.00 15.11 3.53
CA LYS A 61 -8.08 14.45 4.85
C LYS A 61 -8.31 12.94 4.71
N ARG A 62 -9.22 12.51 3.82
CA ARG A 62 -9.41 11.07 3.52
C ARG A 62 -8.14 10.44 2.96
N LYS A 63 -7.44 11.14 2.06
CA LYS A 63 -6.15 10.69 1.49
C LYS A 63 -5.10 10.49 2.59
N LEU A 64 -4.99 11.42 3.54
CA LEU A 64 -4.10 11.30 4.69
C LEU A 64 -4.43 10.05 5.53
N VAL A 65 -5.71 9.84 5.86
CA VAL A 65 -6.13 8.65 6.63
C VAL A 65 -5.76 7.35 5.90
N LEU A 66 -5.98 7.28 4.58
CA LEU A 66 -5.59 6.11 3.79
C LEU A 66 -4.06 5.91 3.80
N ARG A 67 -3.28 6.99 3.67
CA ARG A 67 -1.81 6.92 3.76
C ARG A 67 -1.36 6.44 5.13
N ASP A 68 -1.97 6.93 6.21
CA ASP A 68 -1.63 6.53 7.57
C ASP A 68 -1.99 5.05 7.83
N GLN A 69 -3.09 4.56 7.25
CA GLN A 69 -3.44 3.13 7.28
C GLN A 69 -2.46 2.27 6.47
N ILE A 70 -2.05 2.73 5.28
CA ILE A 70 -1.02 2.09 4.46
C ILE A 70 0.27 1.98 5.27
N GLN A 71 0.71 3.09 5.89
CA GLN A 71 1.92 3.11 6.71
C GLN A 71 1.81 2.16 7.90
N TRP A 72 0.66 2.11 8.59
CA TRP A 72 0.47 1.19 9.71
C TRP A 72 0.54 -0.29 9.29
N ILE A 73 -0.01 -0.63 8.12
CA ILE A 73 0.08 -1.99 7.56
C ILE A 73 1.51 -2.28 7.09
N GLU A 74 2.16 -1.32 6.43
CA GLU A 74 3.57 -1.41 6.03
C GLU A 74 4.43 -1.62 7.27
N ASP A 75 4.35 -0.80 8.32
CA ASP A 75 5.12 -0.95 9.56
C ASP A 75 4.96 -2.35 10.20
N ARG A 76 3.78 -2.98 10.03
CA ARG A 76 3.50 -4.34 10.52
C ARG A 76 4.01 -5.45 9.59
N LEU A 77 4.15 -5.16 8.30
CA LEU A 77 4.75 -6.03 7.27
C LEU A 77 6.28 -5.87 7.16
N THR A 78 6.81 -4.70 7.52
CA THR A 78 8.21 -4.30 7.36
C THR A 78 9.16 -4.62 8.54
N PRO A 79 8.78 -5.25 9.68
CA PRO A 79 9.79 -5.61 10.68
C PRO A 79 10.82 -6.63 10.16
N ASP A 80 10.65 -7.17 8.95
CA ASP A 80 11.50 -8.18 8.30
C ASP A 80 12.42 -7.65 7.19
N ILE A 81 12.22 -6.43 6.67
CA ILE A 81 12.86 -5.99 5.40
C ILE A 81 13.91 -4.89 5.64
N ILE A 82 13.99 -4.32 6.85
CA ILE A 82 14.96 -3.29 7.24
C ILE A 82 15.68 -3.72 8.54
N ALA A 83 16.20 -4.95 8.55
CA ALA A 83 17.13 -5.46 9.57
C ALA A 83 18.42 -5.96 8.89
#